data_AF-A0ABD1HAD4-F1
#
_entry.id   AF-A0ABD1HAD4-F1
#
_cell.length_a   1.000
_cell.length_b   1.000
_cell.length_c   1.000
_cell.angle_alpha   90.00
_cell.angle_beta   90.00
_cell.angle_gamma   90.00
#
_symmetry.space_group_name_H-M   'P 1'
#
loop_
_entity.id
_entity.type
_entity.pdbx_description
1 polymer ?
#
loop_
_entity_poly.entity_id
_entity_poly.type
_entity_poly.pdbx_seq_one_letter_code
_entity_poly.pdbx_strand_id
1 'polypeptide(L)'
;MGGKRGRFYEVTNSSDHDTVSPTPGILCYAVIQEEPLWISFKSNMVIKLKHKLIVNNYMTIDGCGAHVHIMGNGCNNCSMGKSDGDGISIFGLRHIWIDHCTLSHYTDGLVDIIMGSTAITVSNNYFSDHNEVMLLGHDDKYLPDSGHNSFEPVWGGTRAEDA
;
A
#
# COMPACT_ATOMS: atom_id res chain seq x y z
N MET A 1 7.55 7.21 13.46
CA MET A 1 7.03 7.07 12.08
C MET A 1 7.09 5.60 11.76
N GLY A 2 5.99 5.00 11.31
CA GLY A 2 5.94 3.57 11.00
C GLY A 2 6.29 2.66 12.19
N GLY A 3 6.80 1.48 11.87
CA GLY A 3 7.38 0.50 12.79
C GLY A 3 8.82 0.79 13.22
N LYS A 4 9.24 2.07 13.36
CA LYS A 4 10.63 2.51 13.64
C LYS A 4 11.26 1.98 14.95
N ARG A 5 10.56 1.13 15.71
CA ARG A 5 11.05 0.37 16.88
C ARG A 5 10.47 -1.05 16.95
N GLY A 6 9.84 -1.48 15.86
CA GLY A 6 9.21 -2.77 15.70
C GLY A 6 10.22 -3.87 15.37
N ARG A 7 9.73 -5.10 15.26
CA ARG A 7 10.56 -6.21 14.79
C ARG A 7 10.81 -6.05 13.30
N PHE A 8 12.01 -6.43 12.86
CA PHE A 8 12.30 -6.53 11.44
C PHE A 8 11.63 -7.78 10.88
N TYR A 9 10.96 -7.60 9.75
CA TYR A 9 10.38 -8.67 8.97
C TYR A 9 10.94 -8.59 7.55
N GLU A 10 11.53 -9.68 7.07
CA GLU A 10 12.03 -9.76 5.71
C GLU A 10 11.05 -10.58 4.87
N VAL A 11 10.48 -9.97 3.83
CA VAL A 11 9.70 -10.66 2.81
C VAL A 11 10.68 -11.41 1.92
N THR A 12 10.45 -12.71 1.80
CA THR A 12 11.32 -13.65 1.06
C THR A 12 10.61 -14.26 -0.14
N ASN A 13 9.29 -14.13 -0.20
CA ASN A 13 8.45 -14.71 -1.22
C ASN A 13 7.41 -13.69 -1.68
N SER A 14 7.25 -13.56 -2.99
CA SER A 14 6.33 -12.61 -3.62
C SER A 14 4.94 -13.19 -3.92
N SER A 15 4.68 -14.43 -3.50
CA SER A 15 3.39 -15.11 -3.66
C SER A 15 2.25 -14.47 -2.86
N ASP A 16 1.03 -14.59 -3.40
CA ASP A 16 -0.25 -14.20 -2.77
C ASP A 16 -1.23 -15.40 -2.80
N HIS A 17 -0.88 -16.48 -2.07
CA HIS A 17 -1.63 -17.75 -2.13
C HIS A 17 -2.87 -17.77 -1.24
N ASP A 18 -2.81 -17.14 -0.06
CA ASP A 18 -3.90 -17.12 0.92
C ASP A 18 -3.96 -15.75 1.60
N THR A 19 -5.07 -15.03 1.38
CA THR A 19 -5.33 -13.71 1.99
C THR A 19 -6.08 -13.80 3.31
N VAL A 20 -6.61 -14.99 3.67
CA VAL A 20 -7.35 -15.23 4.91
C VAL A 20 -6.40 -15.72 6.00
N SER A 21 -5.47 -16.61 5.64
CA SER A 21 -4.41 -17.10 6.52
C SER A 21 -3.07 -17.07 5.80
N PRO A 22 -2.49 -15.87 5.59
CA PRO A 22 -1.23 -15.73 4.89
C PRO A 22 -0.10 -16.47 5.62
N THR A 23 0.85 -17.00 4.87
CA THR A 23 2.00 -17.75 5.42
C THR A 23 3.15 -16.81 5.79
N PRO A 24 3.98 -17.14 6.79
CA PRO A 24 5.21 -16.40 7.01
C PRO A 24 6.12 -16.42 5.76
N GLY A 25 6.76 -15.29 5.48
CA GLY A 25 7.63 -15.04 4.33
C GLY A 25 7.04 -14.13 3.24
N ILE A 26 5.73 -13.85 3.25
CA ILE A 26 5.05 -12.99 2.25
C ILE A 26 4.59 -11.65 2.83
N LEU A 27 4.41 -10.65 1.96
CA LEU A 27 3.99 -9.30 2.36
C LEU A 27 2.63 -9.29 3.08
N CYS A 28 1.64 -10.03 2.58
CA CYS A 28 0.29 -10.09 3.17
C CYS A 28 0.29 -10.57 4.62
N TYR A 29 1.22 -11.46 5.00
CA TYR A 29 1.37 -11.89 6.39
C TYR A 29 1.90 -10.76 7.26
N ALA A 30 2.91 -10.04 6.78
CA ALA A 30 3.59 -9.02 7.55
C ALA A 30 2.67 -7.84 7.88
N VAL A 31 1.88 -7.37 6.91
CA VAL A 31 1.08 -6.15 7.07
C VAL A 31 -0.12 -6.30 8.00
N ILE A 32 -0.58 -7.52 8.28
CA ILE A 32 -1.72 -7.78 9.19
C ILE A 32 -1.30 -8.01 10.64
N GLN A 33 0.01 -8.09 10.93
CA GLN A 33 0.47 -8.36 12.30
C GLN A 33 0.01 -7.25 13.26
N GLU A 34 -0.23 -7.60 14.52
CA GLU A 34 -0.67 -6.62 15.54
C GLU A 34 0.50 -5.85 16.15
N GLU A 35 1.70 -6.41 16.10
CA GLU A 35 2.90 -5.76 16.59
C GLU A 35 3.51 -4.83 15.54
N PRO A 36 4.16 -3.72 15.95
CA PRO A 36 4.88 -2.86 15.02
C PRO A 36 5.94 -3.64 14.23
N LEU A 37 5.97 -3.48 12.91
CA LEU A 37 6.95 -4.13 12.05
C LEU A 37 7.64 -3.16 11.10
N TRP A 38 8.93 -3.42 10.88
CA TRP A 38 9.69 -2.89 9.75
C TRP A 38 9.83 -3.96 8.69
N ILE A 39 9.07 -3.82 7.61
CA ILE A 39 8.98 -4.80 6.53
C ILE A 39 9.97 -4.39 5.43
N SER A 40 10.91 -5.27 5.15
CA SER A 40 11.94 -5.13 4.11
C SER A 40 11.89 -6.32 3.15
N PHE A 41 12.64 -6.25 2.06
CA PHE A 41 12.56 -7.22 0.98
C PHE A 41 13.92 -7.85 0.70
N LYS A 42 13.98 -9.19 0.72
CA LYS A 42 15.23 -9.95 0.56
C LYS A 42 15.92 -9.71 -0.80
N SER A 43 15.15 -9.42 -1.83
CA SER A 43 15.62 -9.19 -3.19
C SER A 43 14.59 -8.41 -3.99
N ASN A 44 14.97 -7.99 -5.20
CA ASN A 44 14.02 -7.49 -6.19
C ASN A 44 12.86 -8.46 -6.34
N MET A 45 11.63 -7.95 -6.34
CA MET A 45 10.45 -8.81 -6.44
C MET A 45 9.25 -8.10 -7.04
N VAL A 46 8.44 -8.89 -7.75
CA VAL A 46 7.14 -8.47 -8.27
C VAL A 46 6.06 -9.20 -7.49
N ILE A 47 5.27 -8.46 -6.73
CA ILE A 47 4.18 -8.96 -5.89
C ILE A 47 2.88 -8.67 -6.61
N LYS A 48 2.17 -9.72 -7.05
CA LYS A 48 0.87 -9.59 -7.70
C LYS A 48 -0.21 -9.91 -6.69
N LEU A 49 -0.90 -8.89 -6.22
CA LEU A 49 -1.97 -9.03 -5.25
C LEU A 49 -3.29 -9.34 -5.98
N LYS A 50 -4.00 -10.37 -5.53
CA LYS A 50 -5.34 -10.72 -6.03
C LYS A 50 -6.43 -9.82 -5.47
N HIS A 51 -6.19 -9.28 -4.27
CA HIS A 51 -7.11 -8.46 -3.51
C HIS A 51 -6.34 -7.27 -2.90
N LYS A 52 -7.08 -6.25 -2.44
CA LYS A 52 -6.48 -5.09 -1.78
C LYS A 52 -5.61 -5.45 -0.58
N LEU A 53 -4.52 -4.71 -0.39
CA LEU A 53 -3.64 -4.89 0.77
C LEU A 53 -4.24 -4.18 2.00
N ILE A 54 -4.61 -4.96 3.01
CA ILE A 54 -5.08 -4.43 4.30
C ILE A 54 -3.88 -4.34 5.23
N VAL A 55 -3.56 -3.12 5.65
CA VAL A 55 -2.42 -2.82 6.53
C VAL A 55 -2.90 -2.57 7.95
N ASN A 56 -2.10 -2.89 8.96
CA ASN A 56 -2.38 -2.58 10.37
C ASN A 56 -1.59 -1.36 10.86
N ASN A 57 -1.83 -0.92 12.10
CA ASN A 57 -1.13 0.21 12.72
C ASN A 57 0.38 -0.05 12.86
N TYR A 58 1.18 1.02 12.89
CA TYR A 58 2.62 0.96 13.18
C TYR A 58 3.45 0.10 12.21
N MET A 59 3.07 0.09 10.94
CA MET A 59 3.75 -0.65 9.88
C MET A 59 4.69 0.26 9.08
N THR A 60 5.88 -0.25 8.77
CA THR A 60 6.73 0.30 7.72
C THR A 60 6.87 -0.72 6.60
N ILE A 61 6.59 -0.32 5.35
CA ILE A 61 6.91 -1.06 4.13
C ILE A 61 8.06 -0.31 3.47
N ASP A 62 9.26 -0.89 3.52
CA ASP A 62 10.51 -0.27 3.08
C ASP A 62 11.10 -1.08 1.91
N GLY A 63 10.91 -0.55 0.69
CA GLY A 63 11.49 -1.09 -0.54
C GLY A 63 12.98 -0.74 -0.74
N CYS A 64 13.60 0.01 0.17
CA CYS A 64 14.98 0.45 -0.01
C CYS A 64 15.94 -0.75 -0.17
N GLY A 65 16.81 -0.68 -1.19
CA GLY A 65 17.76 -1.76 -1.51
C GLY A 65 17.21 -2.86 -2.41
N ALA A 66 15.93 -2.84 -2.79
CA ALA A 66 15.33 -3.77 -3.74
C ALA A 66 14.37 -3.06 -4.70
N HIS A 67 14.30 -3.48 -5.95
CA HIS A 67 13.22 -3.06 -6.84
C HIS A 67 11.96 -3.88 -6.51
N VAL A 68 11.07 -3.29 -5.72
CA VAL A 68 9.82 -3.91 -5.26
C VAL A 68 8.66 -3.33 -6.05
N HIS A 69 8.03 -4.17 -6.88
CA HIS A 69 6.88 -3.78 -7.67
C HIS A 69 5.63 -4.52 -7.16
N ILE A 70 4.74 -3.78 -6.53
CA ILE A 70 3.45 -4.27 -6.04
C ILE A 70 2.39 -3.93 -7.10
N MET A 71 1.79 -4.96 -7.69
CA MET A 71 0.80 -4.79 -8.75
C MET A 71 -0.54 -5.36 -8.32
N GLY A 72 -1.61 -4.65 -8.67
CA GLY A 72 -2.96 -5.18 -8.65
C GLY A 72 -3.20 -6.16 -9.79
N ASN A 73 -4.33 -6.87 -9.72
CA ASN A 73 -4.74 -7.81 -10.76
C ASN A 73 -5.68 -7.18 -11.80
N GLY A 74 -5.62 -5.86 -12.03
CA GLY A 74 -6.38 -5.08 -13.02
C GLY A 74 -7.60 -5.83 -13.59
N CYS A 75 -8.75 -5.76 -12.93
CA CYS A 75 -9.92 -6.58 -13.28
C CYS A 75 -10.29 -6.46 -14.77
N ASN A 76 -9.95 -7.48 -15.56
CA ASN A 76 -10.46 -7.63 -16.93
C ASN A 76 -11.84 -8.34 -16.97
N ASN A 77 -12.43 -8.76 -15.83
CA ASN A 77 -13.76 -9.40 -15.81
C ASN A 77 -14.44 -9.51 -14.42
N CYS A 78 -14.44 -8.46 -13.59
CA CYS A 78 -15.05 -8.53 -12.26
C CYS A 78 -16.57 -8.26 -12.30
N SER A 79 -17.33 -9.28 -12.69
CA SER A 79 -18.71 -9.49 -12.24
C SER A 79 -18.64 -10.38 -11.00
N MET A 80 -19.17 -9.91 -9.86
CA MET A 80 -19.27 -10.56 -8.53
C MET A 80 -18.24 -10.04 -7.49
N GLY A 81 -18.66 -9.02 -6.73
CA GLY A 81 -18.02 -8.58 -5.49
C GLY A 81 -17.32 -7.24 -5.61
N LYS A 82 -18.00 -6.15 -5.22
CA LYS A 82 -17.44 -4.80 -5.10
C LYS A 82 -16.22 -4.78 -4.16
N SER A 83 -15.02 -4.86 -4.71
CA SER A 83 -13.86 -4.21 -4.14
C SER A 83 -13.67 -2.97 -4.98
N ASP A 84 -13.72 -1.79 -4.37
CA ASP A 84 -13.78 -0.51 -5.08
C ASP A 84 -12.65 -0.39 -6.11
N GLY A 85 -11.48 -0.90 -5.75
CA GLY A 85 -10.45 -1.27 -6.70
C GLY A 85 -9.06 -1.00 -6.20
N ASP A 86 -8.93 -0.76 -4.90
CA ASP A 86 -7.79 -0.01 -4.40
C ASP A 86 -6.57 -0.88 -4.11
N GLY A 87 -5.38 -0.29 -4.25
CA GLY A 87 -4.14 -1.00 -4.00
C GLY A 87 -3.87 -1.28 -2.54
N ILE A 88 -3.90 -0.22 -1.73
CA ILE A 88 -3.67 -0.27 -0.29
C ILE A 88 -4.80 0.47 0.40
N SER A 89 -5.45 -0.15 1.38
CA SER A 89 -6.51 0.52 2.14
C SER A 89 -6.15 0.67 3.61
N ILE A 90 -6.25 1.90 4.10
CA ILE A 90 -5.89 2.36 5.44
C ILE A 90 -7.13 2.99 6.09
N PHE A 91 -7.72 2.30 7.07
CA PHE A 91 -8.98 2.69 7.72
C PHE A 91 -8.79 3.02 9.21
N GLY A 92 -8.82 4.31 9.55
CA GLY A 92 -8.64 4.78 10.94
C GLY A 92 -7.33 4.36 11.59
N LEU A 93 -6.27 4.20 10.80
CA LEU A 93 -4.98 3.72 11.26
C LEU A 93 -3.99 4.85 11.48
N ARG A 94 -2.93 4.56 12.23
CA ARG A 94 -1.90 5.54 12.53
C ARG A 94 -0.49 5.00 12.39
N HIS A 95 0.43 5.91 12.08
CA HIS A 95 1.86 5.65 11.97
C HIS A 95 2.18 4.54 10.97
N ILE A 96 1.81 4.75 9.72
CA ILE A 96 2.19 3.86 8.62
C ILE A 96 3.20 4.59 7.74
N TRP A 97 4.21 3.87 7.26
CA TRP A 97 5.17 4.42 6.31
C TRP A 97 5.36 3.47 5.12
N ILE A 98 5.16 3.97 3.90
CA ILE A 98 5.38 3.24 2.65
C ILE A 98 6.45 3.99 1.87
N ASP A 99 7.57 3.33 1.58
CA ASP A 99 8.75 3.97 0.98
C ASP A 99 9.41 3.09 -0.09
N HIS A 100 9.94 3.72 -1.15
CA HIS A 100 10.73 3.06 -2.21
C HIS A 100 10.05 1.87 -2.92
N CYS A 101 8.72 1.89 -3.03
CA CYS A 101 7.96 0.87 -3.73
C CYS A 101 7.43 1.39 -5.07
N THR A 102 7.30 0.49 -6.05
CA THR A 102 6.57 0.75 -7.29
C THR A 102 5.16 0.16 -7.16
N LEU A 103 4.11 0.96 -7.40
CA LEU A 103 2.72 0.50 -7.38
C LEU A 103 2.01 0.78 -8.71
N SER A 104 1.33 -0.22 -9.29
CA SER A 104 0.58 -0.07 -10.55
C SER A 104 -0.54 -1.12 -10.75
N HIS A 105 -1.37 -0.94 -11.77
CA HIS A 105 -2.37 -1.92 -12.23
C HIS A 105 -3.46 -2.34 -11.23
N TYR A 106 -3.88 -1.43 -10.36
CA TYR A 106 -5.15 -1.50 -9.63
C TYR A 106 -6.27 -0.82 -10.45
N THR A 107 -7.52 -0.97 -10.04
CA THR A 107 -8.67 -0.59 -10.87
C THR A 107 -9.29 0.76 -10.53
N ASP A 108 -9.07 1.25 -9.31
CA ASP A 108 -9.62 2.52 -8.82
C ASP A 108 -8.50 3.37 -8.20
N GLY A 109 -8.48 3.53 -6.86
CA GLY A 109 -7.43 4.25 -6.13
C GLY A 109 -6.18 3.43 -5.87
N LEU A 110 -5.00 4.04 -5.83
CA LEU A 110 -3.79 3.30 -5.43
C LEU A 110 -3.69 3.13 -3.91
N VAL A 111 -4.01 4.19 -3.16
CA VAL A 111 -3.98 4.20 -1.70
C VAL A 111 -5.19 4.95 -1.17
N ASP A 112 -6.04 4.24 -0.44
CA ASP A 112 -7.18 4.80 0.28
C ASP A 112 -6.79 5.09 1.73
N ILE A 113 -6.88 6.34 2.15
CA ILE A 113 -6.63 6.78 3.52
C ILE A 113 -7.90 7.46 4.04
N ILE A 114 -8.69 6.75 4.84
CA ILE A 114 -9.99 7.23 5.32
C ILE A 114 -10.20 7.01 6.83
N MET A 115 -11.25 7.62 7.39
CA MET A 115 -11.74 7.47 8.77
C MET A 115 -10.79 7.90 9.89
N GLY A 116 -10.20 9.10 9.79
CA GLY A 116 -9.36 9.69 10.82
C GLY A 116 -7.96 9.08 10.90
N SER A 117 -7.47 8.54 9.79
CA SER A 117 -6.12 8.01 9.69
C SER A 117 -5.09 9.13 9.83
N THR A 118 -4.07 8.94 10.66
CA THR A 118 -3.11 10.01 11.03
C THR A 118 -1.67 9.54 10.98
N ALA A 119 -0.74 10.47 10.69
CA ALA A 119 0.70 10.16 10.63
C ALA A 119 1.03 9.04 9.63
N ILE A 120 0.38 9.08 8.47
CA ILE A 120 0.72 8.26 7.32
C ILE A 120 1.81 8.98 6.51
N THR A 121 2.88 8.28 6.19
CA THR A 121 3.96 8.76 5.34
C THR A 121 4.02 7.89 4.09
N VAL A 122 3.98 8.48 2.91
CA VAL A 122 4.22 7.79 1.65
C VAL A 122 5.30 8.58 0.91
N SER A 123 6.46 7.98 0.70
CA SER A 123 7.62 8.70 0.14
C SER A 123 8.41 7.87 -0.86
N ASN A 124 9.07 8.52 -1.83
CA ASN A 124 9.94 7.86 -2.83
C ASN A 124 9.31 6.67 -3.57
N ASN A 125 7.98 6.64 -3.67
CA ASN A 125 7.28 5.60 -4.41
C ASN A 125 7.12 6.00 -5.88
N TYR A 126 7.12 5.02 -6.77
CA TYR A 126 6.82 5.20 -8.18
C TYR A 126 5.41 4.68 -8.47
N PHE A 127 4.51 5.55 -8.91
CA PHE A 127 3.15 5.18 -9.29
C PHE A 127 2.99 5.27 -10.80
N SER A 128 2.48 4.22 -11.44
CA SER A 128 2.20 4.20 -12.88
C SER A 128 0.89 3.52 -13.20
N ASP A 129 0.36 3.82 -14.39
CA ASP A 129 -0.83 3.16 -14.97
C ASP A 129 -2.08 3.26 -14.07
N HIS A 130 -2.32 4.46 -13.53
CA HIS A 130 -3.48 4.80 -12.69
C HIS A 130 -3.99 6.22 -12.93
N ASN A 131 -5.33 6.38 -12.86
CA ASN A 131 -6.01 7.66 -13.01
C ASN A 131 -6.20 8.40 -11.68
N GLU A 132 -6.29 7.68 -10.55
CA GLU A 132 -6.43 8.26 -9.20
C GLU A 132 -5.34 7.69 -8.26
N VAL A 133 -4.26 8.45 -8.10
CA VAL A 133 -3.06 7.97 -7.40
C VAL A 133 -3.21 7.99 -5.88
N MET A 134 -4.10 8.82 -5.33
CA MET A 134 -4.27 8.94 -3.88
C MET A 134 -5.57 9.65 -3.52
N LEU A 135 -6.38 9.04 -2.65
CA LEU A 135 -7.55 9.67 -2.05
C LEU A 135 -7.27 10.01 -0.57
N LEU A 136 -7.41 11.28 -0.21
CA LEU A 136 -7.23 11.79 1.16
C LEU A 136 -8.57 12.34 1.68
N GLY A 137 -9.28 11.53 2.47
CA GLY A 137 -10.59 11.89 2.98
C GLY A 137 -11.71 11.67 1.96
N HIS A 138 -12.75 10.97 2.40
CA HIS A 138 -13.89 10.59 1.55
C HIS A 138 -15.13 11.48 1.79
N ASP A 139 -15.12 12.35 2.81
CA ASP A 139 -16.26 13.21 3.15
C ASP A 139 -15.78 14.56 3.73
N ASP A 140 -16.10 15.65 3.01
CA ASP A 140 -15.79 17.06 3.37
C ASP A 140 -16.40 17.50 4.72
N LYS A 141 -17.27 16.68 5.32
CA LYS A 141 -17.92 16.95 6.61
C LYS A 141 -17.30 16.18 7.78
N TYR A 142 -16.32 15.32 7.55
CA TYR A 142 -15.71 14.47 8.58
C TYR A 142 -14.45 15.13 9.20
N LEU A 143 -14.69 15.97 10.21
CA LEU A 143 -13.66 16.72 10.97
C LEU A 143 -12.46 15.89 11.53
N PRO A 144 -12.58 14.58 11.82
CA PRO A 144 -11.45 13.76 12.24
C PRO A 144 -10.36 13.50 11.18
N ASP A 145 -10.60 13.76 9.90
CA ASP A 145 -9.60 13.61 8.82
C ASP A 145 -8.55 14.75 8.79
N SER A 146 -8.54 15.63 9.80
CA SER A 146 -7.61 16.76 9.95
C SER A 146 -6.18 16.36 10.39
N GLY A 147 -5.85 15.06 10.39
CA GLY A 147 -4.53 14.55 10.73
C GLY A 147 -3.44 14.95 9.74
N HIS A 148 -2.22 15.19 10.24
CA HIS A 148 -1.06 15.51 9.40
C HIS A 148 -0.52 14.24 8.73
N ASN A 149 -0.71 14.13 7.41
CA ASN A 149 -0.10 13.10 6.55
C ASN A 149 0.99 13.76 5.69
N SER A 150 2.11 13.08 5.47
CA SER A 150 3.30 13.64 4.81
C SER A 150 3.64 12.87 3.54
N PHE A 151 3.87 13.58 2.43
CA PHE A 151 4.20 13.02 1.12
C PHE A 151 5.44 13.72 0.58
N GLU A 152 6.50 12.96 0.30
CA GLU A 152 7.81 13.50 -0.09
C GLU A 152 8.42 12.63 -1.20
N PRO A 153 9.18 13.22 -2.13
CA PRO A 153 8.90 13.15 -3.56
C PRO A 153 8.37 11.79 -4.05
N VAL A 154 7.14 11.83 -4.53
CA VAL A 154 6.46 10.73 -5.22
C VAL A 154 6.62 10.95 -6.72
N TRP A 155 7.11 9.95 -7.45
CA TRP A 155 7.27 10.04 -8.90
C TRP A 155 6.09 9.35 -9.58
N GLY A 156 5.21 10.15 -10.21
CA GLY A 156 4.06 9.65 -10.97
C GLY A 156 4.31 9.82 -12.46
N GLY A 157 4.34 8.72 -13.21
CA GLY A 157 4.32 8.75 -14.66
C GLY A 157 2.89 8.50 -15.14
N THR A 158 2.12 9.56 -15.40
CA THR A 158 1.01 9.42 -16.34
C THR A 158 1.63 9.17 -17.70
N ARG A 159 1.19 8.11 -18.37
CA ARG A 159 1.45 7.94 -19.79
C ARG A 159 0.83 9.16 -20.47
N ALA A 160 1.68 10.09 -20.90
CA ALA A 160 1.30 11.18 -21.77
C ALA A 160 0.81 10.54 -23.08
N GLU A 161 -0.49 10.46 -23.25
CA GLU A 161 -1.08 10.30 -24.57
C GLU A 161 -1.35 11.71 -25.10
N ASP A 162 -0.28 12.34 -25.62
CA ASP A 162 -0.39 13.42 -26.60
C ASP A 162 -0.26 12.79 -27.99
N ALA A 163 -1.41 12.46 -28.61
CA ALA A 163 -1.70 12.55 -30.05
C ALA A 163 -3.20 12.37 -30.31
#